data_AF-A0A377JSI8-F1
#
_entry.id   AF-A0A377JSI8-F1
#
_cell.length_a   1.000
_cell.length_b   1.000
_cell.length_c   1.000
_cell.angle_alpha   90.00
_cell.angle_beta   90.00
_cell.angle_gamma   90.00
#
_symmetry.space_group_name_H-M   'P 1'
#
loop_
_entity.id
_entity.type
_entity.pdbx_description
1 polymer ?
#
loop_
_entity_poly.entity_id
_entity_poly.type
_entity_poly.pdbx_seq_one_letter_code
_entity_poly.pdbx_strand_id
1 'polypeptide(L)'
;MEDAFFEGSPLQKWQEIICNASPTLVGLELERLLERVVVYEALLEQKGVDIDKAFKAYYFDETHKEEIESSKQNLAITSMATILGNYE
;
A
#
# COMPACT_ATOMS: atom_id res chain seq x y z
N MET A 1 -5.04 7.43 -28.59
CA MET A 1 -5.79 8.50 -27.87
C MET A 1 -6.48 7.79 -26.71
N GLU A 2 -5.69 7.38 -25.72
CA GLU A 2 -6.14 6.64 -24.52
C GLU A 2 -5.67 7.36 -23.24
N ASP A 3 -5.36 8.65 -23.34
CA ASP A 3 -5.00 9.51 -22.19
C ASP A 3 -6.24 10.20 -21.60
N ALA A 4 -7.38 9.49 -21.60
CA ALA A 4 -8.59 9.94 -20.92
C ALA A 4 -8.44 9.66 -19.42
N PHE A 5 -7.66 10.54 -18.78
CA PHE A 5 -8.21 11.36 -17.71
C PHE A 5 -8.76 10.60 -16.51
N PHE A 6 -7.89 9.78 -15.94
CA PHE A 6 -7.96 9.61 -14.51
C PHE A 6 -7.22 10.78 -13.85
N GLU A 7 -7.96 11.83 -13.46
CA GLU A 7 -7.40 12.90 -12.63
C GLU A 7 -6.89 12.29 -11.32
N GLY A 8 -5.59 12.47 -11.03
CA GLY A 8 -4.97 12.02 -9.79
C GLY A 8 -4.13 10.74 -9.88
N SER A 9 -3.06 10.69 -9.08
CA SER A 9 -2.21 9.52 -8.90
C SER A 9 -2.99 8.32 -8.36
N PRO A 10 -2.55 7.07 -8.60
CA PRO A 10 -3.19 5.88 -8.03
C PRO A 10 -3.39 5.96 -6.52
N LEU A 11 -2.44 6.56 -5.79
CA LEU A 11 -2.59 6.81 -4.36
C LEU A 11 -3.74 7.76 -4.01
N GLN A 12 -3.93 8.85 -4.77
CA GLN A 12 -5.03 9.80 -4.53
C GLN A 12 -6.39 9.12 -4.74
N LYS A 13 -6.54 8.34 -5.80
CA LYS A 13 -7.77 7.57 -6.01
C LYS A 13 -8.01 6.50 -4.96
N TRP A 14 -6.94 5.86 -4.50
CA TRP A 14 -7.04 4.88 -3.42
C TRP A 14 -7.59 5.56 -2.16
N GLN A 15 -7.11 6.76 -1.82
CA GLN A 15 -7.65 7.54 -0.70
C GLN A 15 -9.15 7.88 -0.91
N GLU A 16 -9.55 8.26 -2.12
CA GLU A 16 -10.96 8.49 -2.44
C GLU A 16 -11.80 7.23 -2.25
N ILE A 17 -11.34 6.06 -2.72
CA ILE A 17 -12.04 4.78 -2.56
C ILE A 17 -12.16 4.40 -1.07
N ILE A 18 -11.09 4.54 -0.30
CA ILE A 18 -11.11 4.26 1.15
C ILE A 18 -12.18 5.08 1.86
N CYS A 19 -12.39 6.34 1.46
CA CYS A 19 -13.38 7.23 2.07
C CYS A 19 -14.82 7.01 1.60
N ASN A 20 -15.04 6.43 0.41
CA ASN A 20 -16.35 6.40 -0.23
C ASN A 20 -16.93 5.00 -0.48
N ALA A 21 -16.11 3.94 -0.45
CA ALA A 21 -16.58 2.57 -0.61
C ALA A 21 -17.26 2.03 0.66
N SER A 22 -17.85 0.84 0.58
CA SER A 22 -18.46 0.16 1.73
C SER A 22 -17.47 0.07 2.90
N PRO A 23 -17.81 0.60 4.09
CA PRO A 23 -16.93 0.55 5.27
C PRO A 23 -16.51 -0.87 5.65
N THR A 24 -17.37 -1.86 5.37
CA THR A 24 -17.06 -3.27 5.60
C THR A 24 -15.92 -3.75 4.70
N LEU A 25 -16.01 -3.47 3.39
CA LEU A 25 -14.99 -3.89 2.42
C LEU A 25 -13.66 -3.16 2.64
N VAL A 26 -13.74 -1.87 2.96
CA VAL A 26 -12.56 -1.08 3.36
C VAL A 26 -11.93 -1.65 4.62
N GLY A 27 -12.74 -1.97 5.65
CA GLY A 27 -12.27 -2.58 6.88
C GLY A 27 -11.51 -3.89 6.65
N LEU A 28 -12.06 -4.79 5.83
CA LEU A 28 -11.40 -6.06 5.46
C LEU A 28 -10.06 -5.84 4.74
N GLU A 29 -9.99 -4.88 3.81
CA GLU A 29 -8.73 -4.59 3.12
C GLU A 29 -7.68 -3.96 4.04
N LEU A 30 -8.09 -3.05 4.93
CA LEU A 30 -7.17 -2.45 5.90
C LEU A 30 -6.66 -3.47 6.92
N GLU A 31 -7.51 -4.39 7.37
CA GLU A 31 -7.10 -5.51 8.23
C GLU A 31 -6.10 -6.42 7.51
N ARG A 32 -6.36 -6.78 6.24
CA ARG A 32 -5.42 -7.54 5.41
C ARG A 32 -4.07 -6.83 5.24
N LEU A 33 -4.05 -5.50 5.08
CA LEU A 33 -2.83 -4.72 4.98
C LEU A 33 -2.06 -4.69 6.32
N LEU A 34 -2.76 -4.52 7.44
CA LEU A 34 -2.18 -4.56 8.79
C LEU A 34 -1.57 -5.93 9.10
N GLU A 35 -2.28 -7.01 8.76
CA GLU A 35 -1.78 -8.38 8.96
C GLU A 35 -0.46 -8.60 8.20
N ARG A 36 -0.36 -8.12 6.95
CA ARG A 36 0.88 -8.20 6.17
C ARG A 36 2.02 -7.45 6.83
N VAL A 37 1.77 -6.25 7.36
CA VAL A 37 2.80 -5.46 8.07
C VAL A 37 3.33 -6.24 9.27
N VAL A 38 2.43 -6.72 10.14
CA VAL A 38 2.82 -7.48 11.34
C VAL A 38 3.59 -8.76 10.98
N VAL A 39 3.18 -9.46 9.91
CA VAL A 39 3.92 -10.64 9.44
C VAL A 39 5.31 -10.28 8.94
N TYR A 40 5.48 -9.19 8.18
CA TYR A 40 6.80 -8.76 7.72
C TYR A 40 7.72 -8.36 8.88
N GLU A 41 7.19 -7.63 9.85
CA GLU A 41 7.92 -7.24 11.06
C GLU A 41 8.36 -8.48 11.85
N ALA A 42 7.43 -9.40 12.15
CA ALA A 42 7.75 -10.63 12.86
C ALA A 42 8.82 -11.48 12.14
N LEU A 43 8.77 -11.57 10.81
CA LEU A 43 9.78 -12.28 10.01
C LEU A 43 11.16 -11.63 10.07
N LEU A 44 11.23 -10.30 10.16
CA LEU A 44 12.49 -9.54 10.28
C LEU A 44 13.06 -9.64 11.71
N GLU A 45 12.21 -9.53 12.72
CA GLU A 45 12.58 -9.74 14.13
C GLU A 45 13.15 -11.12 14.37
N GLN A 46 12.52 -12.17 13.81
CA GLN A 46 13.04 -13.55 13.90
C GLN A 46 14.43 -13.71 13.30
N LYS A 47 14.82 -12.84 12.37
CA LYS A 47 16.15 -12.80 11.75
C LYS A 47 17.14 -11.90 12.51
N GLY A 48 16.73 -11.34 13.65
CA GLY A 48 17.55 -10.43 14.45
C GLY A 48 17.74 -9.05 13.80
N VAL A 49 16.87 -8.67 12.86
CA VAL A 49 16.93 -7.34 12.22
C VAL A 49 16.32 -6.30 13.15
N ASP A 50 17.07 -5.24 13.41
CA ASP A 50 16.53 -4.01 13.98
C ASP A 50 15.70 -3.28 12.91
N ILE A 51 14.37 -3.43 12.99
CA ILE A 51 13.43 -2.96 11.98
C ILE A 51 13.52 -1.45 11.82
N ASP A 52 13.50 -0.69 12.91
CA ASP A 52 13.52 0.77 12.87
C ASP A 52 14.78 1.29 12.19
N LYS A 53 15.92 0.69 12.52
CA LYS A 53 17.20 1.04 11.89
C LYS A 53 17.20 0.69 10.40
N ALA A 54 16.74 -0.51 10.05
CA ALA A 54 16.68 -0.97 8.66
C ALA A 54 15.73 -0.12 7.82
N PHE A 55 14.54 0.19 8.34
CA PHE A 55 13.56 1.04 7.68
C PHE A 55 14.13 2.43 7.42
N LYS A 56 14.69 3.10 8.43
CA LYS A 56 15.28 4.44 8.26
C LYS A 56 16.41 4.43 7.24
N ALA A 57 17.29 3.43 7.30
CA ALA A 57 18.39 3.31 6.35
C ALA A 57 17.88 3.16 4.91
N TYR A 58 16.85 2.34 4.68
CA TYR A 58 16.30 2.11 3.35
C TYR A 58 15.43 3.29 2.86
N TYR A 59 14.55 3.82 3.71
CA TYR A 59 13.58 4.87 3.36
C TYR A 59 14.22 6.22 3.07
N PHE A 60 15.30 6.58 3.79
CA PHE A 60 16.00 7.86 3.59
C PHE A 60 17.13 7.78 2.55
N ASP A 61 17.40 6.60 1.99
CA ASP A 61 18.34 6.47 0.88
C ASP A 61 17.66 6.90 -0.43
N GLU A 62 18.10 8.03 -0.98
CA GLU A 62 17.54 8.61 -2.20
C GLU A 62 17.65 7.66 -3.40
N THR A 63 18.55 6.67 -3.40
CA THR A 63 18.63 5.68 -4.49
C THR A 63 17.41 4.78 -4.57
N HIS A 64 16.67 4.60 -3.46
CA HIS A 64 15.47 3.75 -3.42
C HIS A 64 14.16 4.54 -3.57
N LYS A 65 14.23 5.87 -3.63
CA LYS A 65 13.04 6.74 -3.58
C LYS A 65 12.06 6.48 -4.70
N GLU A 66 12.53 6.37 -5.94
CA GLU A 66 11.68 6.07 -7.10
C GLU A 66 11.03 4.69 -7.00
N GLU A 67 11.80 3.69 -6.52
CA GLU A 67 11.31 2.32 -6.31
C GLU A 67 10.23 2.28 -5.22
N ILE A 68 10.44 2.98 -4.10
CA ILE A 68 9.47 3.10 -3.01
C ILE A 68 8.19 3.77 -3.51
N GLU A 69 8.31 4.90 -4.23
CA GLU A 69 7.15 5.60 -4.78
C GLU A 69 6.38 4.72 -5.77
N SER A 70 7.05 4.05 -6.70
CA SER A 70 6.42 3.13 -7.64
C SER A 70 5.72 1.97 -6.93
N SER A 71 6.38 1.35 -5.95
CA SER A 71 5.82 0.25 -5.16
C SER A 71 4.60 0.68 -4.36
N LYS A 72 4.60 1.90 -3.82
CA LYS A 72 3.45 2.50 -3.13
C LYS A 72 2.27 2.72 -4.09
N GLN A 73 2.52 3.19 -5.32
CA GLN A 73 1.46 3.31 -6.32
C GLN A 73 0.89 1.93 -6.70
N ASN A 74 1.73 0.93 -6.88
CA ASN A 74 1.30 -0.44 -7.21
C ASN A 74 0.49 -1.08 -6.07
N LEU A 75 0.89 -0.85 -4.82
CA LEU A 75 0.14 -1.31 -3.65
C LEU A 75 -1.24 -0.64 -3.58
N ALA A 76 -1.32 0.66 -3.86
CA ALA A 76 -2.58 1.39 -3.95
C ALA A 76 -3.51 0.78 -5.01
N ILE A 77 -3.00 0.47 -6.21
CA ILE A 77 -3.77 -0.20 -7.28
C ILE A 77 -4.30 -1.55 -6.83
N THR A 78 -3.44 -2.38 -6.24
CA THR A 78 -3.83 -3.72 -5.75
C THR A 78 -4.90 -3.63 -4.67
N SER A 79 -4.75 -2.67 -3.76
CA SER A 79 -5.71 -2.43 -2.68
C SER A 79 -7.06 -1.94 -3.19
N MET A 80 -7.07 -0.99 -4.13
CA MET A 80 -8.29 -0.57 -4.82
C MET A 80 -8.98 -1.75 -5.51
N ALA A 81 -8.23 -2.57 -6.25
CA ALA A 81 -8.78 -3.75 -6.91
C ALA A 81 -9.37 -4.76 -5.93
N THR A 82 -8.80 -4.90 -4.73
CA THR A 82 -9.32 -5.80 -3.68
C THR A 82 -10.65 -5.27 -3.12
N ILE A 83 -10.73 -3.97 -2.83
CA ILE A 83 -11.96 -3.34 -2.33
C ILE A 83 -13.08 -3.42 -3.38
N LEU A 84 -12.77 -3.14 -4.64
CA LEU A 84 -13.74 -3.12 -5.75
C LEU A 84 -14.07 -4.52 -6.28
N GLY A 85 -13.15 -5.48 -6.19
CA GLY A 85 -13.37 -6.86 -6.63
C GLY A 85 -14.28 -7.65 -5.70
N ASN A 86 -14.37 -7.27 -4.42
CA ASN A 86 -15.31 -7.85 -3.46
C ASN A 86 -16.76 -7.31 -3.63
N TYR A 87 -17.04 -6.61 -4.73
CA TYR A 87 -18.38 -6.09 -5.09
C TYR A 87 -19.13 -6.99 -6.09
N GLU A 88 -18.57 -8.14 -6.49
CA GLU A 88 -19.22 -9.16 -7.36
C GLU A 88 -19.79 -10.35 -6.57
#